data_AF-A0A524PJE3-F1
#
_entry.id   AF-A0A524PJE3-F1
#
_cell.length_a   1.000
_cell.length_b   1.000
_cell.length_c   1.000
_cell.angle_alpha   90.00
_cell.angle_beta   90.00
_cell.angle_gamma   90.00
#
_symmetry.space_group_name_H-M   'P 1'
#
loop_
_entity.id
_entity.type
_entity.pdbx_description
1 polymer ?
#
loop_
_entity_poly.entity_id
_entity_poly.type
_entity_poly.pdbx_seq_one_letter_code
_entity_poly.pdbx_strand_id
1 'polypeptide(L)'
;MKPAIKILAAMLFLIITGFSGGLTAQGDSCSELGTFTIENSKKPLISDARILKTYDIIYENSDVIVRVGIDDINRKCKKYIVVSGDFAVQYICKKGIFGAEIIEECYIEDGIPATDIRLNRLEYFRQKVLTQLPNSEIEHLKLISVYFPKLLPNDILLAKN
;
A
#
# COMPACT_ATOMS: atom_id res chain seq x y z
N MET A 1 45.17 44.66 -8.95
CA MET A 1 43.89 44.76 -8.23
C MET A 1 42.85 43.95 -8.99
N LYS A 2 42.39 42.80 -8.45
CA LYS A 2 41.36 41.95 -9.09
C LYS A 2 40.06 42.10 -8.29
N PRO A 3 38.93 42.46 -8.90
CA PRO A 3 37.65 42.38 -8.19
C PRO A 3 37.10 40.95 -8.28
N ALA A 4 36.73 40.44 -7.11
CA ALA A 4 36.27 39.08 -6.87
C ALA A 4 34.91 38.78 -7.53
N ILE A 5 34.84 37.60 -8.12
CA ILE A 5 33.64 36.94 -8.64
C ILE A 5 32.68 36.67 -7.48
N LYS A 6 31.49 37.27 -7.50
CA LYS A 6 30.40 36.92 -6.58
C LYS A 6 29.56 35.82 -7.23
N ILE A 7 29.80 34.57 -6.83
CA ILE A 7 28.93 33.44 -7.20
C ILE A 7 27.69 33.50 -6.30
N LEU A 8 26.56 33.88 -6.88
CA LEU A 8 25.26 33.82 -6.24
C LEU A 8 24.72 32.38 -6.37
N ALA A 9 25.01 31.54 -5.38
CA ALA A 9 24.42 30.20 -5.30
C ALA A 9 23.01 30.31 -4.71
N ALA A 10 21.99 30.29 -5.58
CA ALA A 10 20.60 30.10 -5.16
C ALA A 10 20.41 28.63 -4.78
N MET A 11 20.49 28.33 -3.48
CA MET A 11 20.11 27.03 -2.92
C MET A 11 18.58 26.90 -3.01
N LEU A 12 18.11 26.14 -3.99
CA LEU A 12 16.71 25.74 -4.11
C LEU A 12 16.39 24.81 -2.92
N PHE A 13 15.73 25.35 -1.89
CA PHE A 13 15.15 24.53 -0.82
C PHE A 13 14.03 23.69 -1.45
N LEU A 14 14.31 22.41 -1.68
CA LEU A 14 13.32 21.41 -2.02
C LEU A 14 12.45 21.23 -0.77
N ILE A 15 11.28 21.89 -0.76
CA ILE A 15 10.29 21.73 0.31
C ILE A 15 9.72 20.33 0.12
N ILE A 16 10.30 19.35 0.81
CA ILE A 16 9.65 18.06 1.02
C ILE A 16 8.49 18.37 1.98
N THR A 17 7.28 18.54 1.44
CA THR A 17 6.08 18.60 2.27
C THR A 17 5.95 17.26 2.97
N GLY A 18 6.42 17.19 4.21
CA GLY A 18 6.28 16.02 5.06
C GLY A 18 4.81 15.65 5.17
N PHE A 19 4.48 14.46 4.69
CA PHE A 19 3.19 13.84 4.87
C PHE A 19 2.92 13.76 6.39
N SER A 20 1.85 14.40 6.86
CA SER A 20 1.51 14.47 8.30
C SER A 20 0.61 13.31 8.73
N GLY A 21 0.77 12.15 8.11
CA GLY A 21 0.13 10.92 8.56
C GLY A 21 0.86 10.44 9.82
N GLY A 22 0.14 10.22 10.92
CA GLY A 22 0.77 9.67 12.12
C GLY A 22 1.39 8.31 11.80
N LEU A 23 2.72 8.20 11.94
CA LEU A 23 3.48 6.97 11.75
C LEU A 23 2.83 5.84 12.55
N THR A 24 2.39 4.81 11.83
CA THR A 24 1.70 3.66 12.42
C THR A 24 2.67 2.47 12.57
N ALA A 25 3.50 2.22 11.56
CA ALA A 25 4.53 1.18 11.59
C ALA A 25 5.58 1.41 10.50
N GLN A 26 6.73 0.75 10.64
CA GLN A 26 7.79 0.71 9.63
C GLN A 26 8.39 -0.71 9.56
N GLY A 27 9.05 -1.04 8.46
CA GLY A 27 9.80 -2.28 8.29
C GLY A 27 10.62 -2.31 7.00
N ASP A 28 11.23 -3.46 6.72
CA ASP A 28 11.95 -3.73 5.48
C ASP A 28 11.05 -4.52 4.52
N SER A 29 10.97 -4.11 3.25
CA SER A 29 10.23 -4.87 2.22
C SER A 29 10.99 -6.12 1.76
N CYS A 30 12.28 -6.22 2.09
CA CYS A 30 13.23 -7.22 1.61
C CYS A 30 13.24 -7.32 0.07
N SER A 31 13.12 -6.16 -0.58
CA SER A 31 13.06 -6.02 -2.03
C SER A 31 13.75 -4.72 -2.48
N GLU A 32 13.78 -4.47 -3.79
CA GLU A 32 14.33 -3.24 -4.37
C GLU A 32 13.58 -1.97 -3.92
N LEU A 33 12.37 -2.12 -3.37
CA LEU A 33 11.58 -1.01 -2.82
C LEU A 33 12.16 -0.41 -1.52
N GLY A 34 13.13 -1.07 -0.89
CA GLY A 34 13.77 -0.59 0.34
C GLY A 34 12.86 -0.73 1.57
N THR A 35 12.98 0.20 2.51
CA THR A 35 12.11 0.21 3.69
C THR A 35 10.69 0.68 3.34
N PHE A 36 9.71 0.25 4.13
CA PHE A 36 8.32 0.72 4.01
C PHE A 36 7.87 1.41 5.29
N THR A 37 7.00 2.40 5.13
CA THR A 37 6.34 3.15 6.20
C THR A 37 4.82 3.03 6.03
N ILE A 38 4.11 2.82 7.13
CA ILE A 38 2.64 2.74 7.17
C ILE A 38 2.14 3.95 7.96
N GLU A 39 1.22 4.70 7.37
CA GLU A 39 0.63 5.90 7.98
C GLU A 39 -0.88 5.91 7.83
N ASN A 40 -1.59 6.56 8.76
CA ASN A 40 -3.02 6.78 8.60
C ASN A 40 -3.28 7.66 7.38
N SER A 41 -4.13 7.21 6.46
CA SER A 41 -4.47 7.98 5.28
C SER A 41 -5.62 8.94 5.56
N LYS A 42 -5.52 10.15 5.01
CA LYS A 42 -6.63 11.13 4.99
C LYS A 42 -7.59 10.89 3.82
N LYS A 43 -7.23 10.00 2.89
CA LYS A 43 -8.02 9.67 1.71
C LYS A 43 -8.84 8.41 2.03
N PRO A 44 -10.15 8.54 2.26
CA PRO A 44 -10.99 7.39 2.60
C PRO A 44 -11.17 6.49 1.39
N LEU A 45 -11.43 5.21 1.65
CA LEU A 45 -12.10 4.32 0.72
C LEU A 45 -13.54 4.19 1.18
N ILE A 46 -14.46 4.08 0.22
CA ILE A 46 -15.88 3.94 0.50
C ILE A 46 -16.28 2.54 0.06
N SER A 47 -17.05 1.86 0.88
CA SER A 47 -17.75 0.65 0.44
C SER A 47 -19.12 0.55 1.09
N ASP A 48 -20.15 0.29 0.28
CA ASP A 48 -21.56 0.20 0.69
C ASP A 48 -21.94 1.37 1.63
N ALA A 49 -21.71 2.58 1.11
CA ALA A 49 -21.92 3.88 1.76
C ALA A 49 -21.17 4.10 3.10
N ARG A 50 -20.24 3.23 3.49
CA ARG A 50 -19.41 3.38 4.69
C ARG A 50 -18.03 3.91 4.34
N ILE A 51 -17.54 4.82 5.18
CA ILE A 51 -16.16 5.30 5.12
C ILE A 51 -15.28 4.30 5.85
N LEU A 52 -14.36 3.68 5.12
CA LEU A 52 -13.40 2.74 5.66
C LEU A 52 -12.22 3.47 6.29
N LYS A 53 -11.70 2.90 7.36
CA LYS A 53 -10.40 3.30 7.91
C LYS A 53 -9.32 2.96 6.89
N THR A 54 -8.48 3.93 6.56
CA THR A 54 -7.44 3.76 5.53
C THR A 54 -6.04 4.01 6.03
N TYR A 55 -5.10 3.29 5.43
CA TYR A 55 -3.67 3.42 5.61
C TYR A 55 -3.00 3.64 4.26
N ASP A 56 -1.96 4.47 4.22
CA ASP A 56 -1.06 4.55 3.06
C ASP A 56 0.25 3.86 3.43
N ILE A 57 0.71 2.95 2.56
CA ILE A 57 2.02 2.30 2.62
C ILE A 57 2.90 3.03 1.61
N ILE A 58 4.02 3.56 2.10
CA ILE A 58 4.99 4.34 1.33
C ILE A 58 6.30 3.58 1.35
N TYR A 59 6.91 3.39 0.19
CA TYR A 59 8.20 2.72 0.05
C TYR A 59 9.31 3.74 -0.18
N GLU A 60 10.50 3.46 0.36
CA GLU A 60 11.66 4.35 0.26
C GLU A 60 12.10 4.61 -1.18
N ASN A 61 12.08 3.56 -2.03
CA ASN A 61 12.62 3.62 -3.39
C ASN A 61 11.53 3.71 -4.48
N SER A 62 10.27 3.98 -4.11
CA SER A 62 9.16 4.07 -5.07
C SER A 62 8.21 5.21 -4.73
N ASP A 63 7.77 5.94 -5.76
CA ASP A 63 6.78 7.01 -5.65
C ASP A 63 5.34 6.46 -5.60
N VAL A 64 5.17 5.14 -5.75
CA VAL A 64 3.87 4.49 -5.71
C VAL A 64 3.39 4.31 -4.28
N ILE A 65 2.22 4.89 -4.01
CA ILE A 65 1.54 4.76 -2.73
C ILE A 65 0.52 3.64 -2.81
N VAL A 66 0.63 2.69 -1.88
CA VAL A 66 -0.34 1.61 -1.74
C VAL A 66 -1.32 1.97 -0.63
N ARG A 67 -2.60 2.16 -0.97
CA ARG A 67 -3.65 2.42 0.01
C ARG A 67 -4.30 1.13 0.46
N VAL A 68 -4.48 0.97 1.77
CA VAL A 68 -5.20 -0.15 2.38
C VAL A 68 -6.43 0.37 3.11
N GLY A 69 -7.63 0.00 2.66
CA GLY A 69 -8.87 0.17 3.39
C GLY A 69 -9.20 -1.06 4.23
N ILE A 70 -9.66 -0.84 5.44
CA ILE A 70 -10.07 -1.93 6.34
C ILE A 70 -11.58 -1.97 6.40
N ASP A 71 -12.13 -3.08 5.91
CA ASP A 71 -13.53 -3.44 6.08
C ASP A 71 -13.64 -4.48 7.19
N ASP A 72 -14.11 -4.04 8.35
CA ASP A 72 -14.21 -4.82 9.58
C ASP A 72 -15.65 -5.03 10.07
N ILE A 73 -16.65 -4.88 9.17
CA ILE A 73 -18.07 -5.13 9.47
C ILE A 73 -18.26 -6.50 10.10
N ASN A 74 -17.58 -7.50 9.54
CA ASN A 74 -17.56 -8.84 10.11
C ASN A 74 -16.43 -8.94 11.15
N ARG A 75 -16.80 -8.85 12.44
CA ARG A 75 -15.85 -8.95 13.56
C ARG A 75 -15.00 -10.23 13.57
N LYS A 76 -15.41 -11.29 12.88
CA LYS A 76 -14.66 -12.56 12.75
C LYS A 76 -13.80 -12.63 11.49
N CYS A 77 -13.97 -11.68 10.56
CA CYS A 77 -13.36 -11.70 9.24
C CYS A 77 -13.16 -10.27 8.75
N LYS A 78 -11.98 -9.71 8.99
CA LYS A 78 -11.57 -8.43 8.41
C LYS A 78 -11.12 -8.64 6.97
N LYS A 79 -11.54 -7.73 6.09
CA LYS A 79 -11.05 -7.63 4.72
C LYS A 79 -10.19 -6.37 4.60
N TYR A 80 -9.10 -6.50 3.86
CA TYR A 80 -8.15 -5.43 3.61
C TYR A 80 -8.16 -5.17 2.12
N ILE A 81 -8.81 -4.09 1.70
CA ILE A 81 -8.87 -3.66 0.31
C ILE A 81 -7.58 -2.91 0.01
N VAL A 82 -6.75 -3.45 -0.89
CA VAL A 82 -5.44 -2.89 -1.21
C VAL A 82 -5.48 -2.33 -2.63
N VAL A 83 -5.22 -1.02 -2.77
CA VAL A 83 -5.34 -0.27 -4.02
C VAL A 83 -4.03 0.46 -4.31
N SER A 84 -3.58 0.38 -5.56
CA SER A 84 -2.41 1.09 -6.07
C SER A 84 -2.63 1.47 -7.54
N GLY A 85 -2.87 2.76 -7.81
CA GLY A 85 -3.28 3.21 -9.15
C GLY A 85 -4.58 2.51 -9.59
N ASP A 86 -4.55 1.91 -10.78
CA ASP A 86 -5.67 1.15 -11.36
C ASP A 86 -5.67 -0.35 -10.97
N PHE A 87 -4.84 -0.74 -10.00
CA PHE A 87 -4.73 -2.11 -9.52
C PHE A 87 -5.33 -2.24 -8.12
N ALA A 88 -6.20 -3.24 -7.92
CA ALA A 88 -6.64 -3.61 -6.57
C ALA A 88 -6.72 -5.13 -6.35
N VAL A 89 -6.50 -5.54 -5.10
CA VAL A 89 -6.76 -6.90 -4.58
C VAL A 89 -7.32 -6.77 -3.16
N GLN A 90 -7.78 -7.88 -2.60
CA GLN A 90 -8.12 -7.92 -1.17
C GLN A 90 -7.29 -8.95 -0.44
N TYR A 91 -7.01 -8.71 0.84
CA TYR A 91 -6.56 -9.75 1.76
C TYR A 91 -7.68 -10.04 2.75
N ILE A 92 -7.94 -11.31 3.00
CA ILE A 92 -8.99 -11.74 3.92
C ILE A 92 -8.38 -12.45 5.12
N CYS A 93 -8.93 -12.20 6.31
CA CYS A 93 -8.67 -13.02 7.48
C CYS A 93 -9.87 -13.93 7.74
N LYS A 94 -9.77 -15.22 7.41
CA LYS A 94 -10.86 -16.20 7.59
C LYS A 94 -10.38 -17.38 8.43
N LYS A 95 -11.00 -17.59 9.59
CA LYS A 95 -10.68 -18.70 10.51
C LYS A 95 -9.18 -18.75 10.91
N GLY A 96 -8.56 -17.59 11.13
CA GLY A 96 -7.15 -17.48 11.47
C GLY A 96 -6.19 -17.53 10.27
N ILE A 97 -6.69 -17.81 9.07
CA ILE A 97 -5.90 -17.77 7.84
C ILE A 97 -5.95 -16.36 7.26
N PHE A 98 -4.80 -15.79 6.99
CA PHE A 98 -4.66 -14.51 6.30
C PHE A 98 -3.99 -14.71 4.94
N GLY A 99 -4.57 -14.17 3.88
CA GLY A 99 -4.03 -14.30 2.52
C GLY A 99 -4.78 -13.50 1.47
N ALA A 100 -4.20 -13.45 0.26
CA ALA A 100 -4.69 -12.67 -0.87
C ALA A 100 -5.88 -13.34 -1.57
N GLU A 101 -6.83 -12.52 -2.04
CA GLU A 101 -7.91 -12.90 -2.94
C GLU A 101 -8.08 -11.83 -4.03
N ILE A 102 -8.81 -12.22 -5.08
CA ILE A 102 -9.26 -11.26 -6.09
C ILE A 102 -10.27 -10.33 -5.41
N ILE A 103 -10.26 -9.06 -5.80
CA ILE A 103 -11.21 -8.07 -5.26
C ILE A 103 -12.65 -8.51 -5.56
N GLU A 104 -13.52 -8.45 -4.56
CA GLU A 104 -14.94 -8.79 -4.73
C GLU A 104 -15.69 -7.74 -5.56
N GLU A 105 -16.74 -8.17 -6.25
CA GLU A 105 -17.52 -7.34 -7.18
C GLU A 105 -18.20 -6.15 -6.49
N CYS A 106 -18.66 -6.30 -5.24
CA CYS A 106 -19.26 -5.20 -4.49
C CYS A 106 -18.31 -4.00 -4.33
N TYR A 107 -17.01 -4.24 -4.14
CA TYR A 107 -16.02 -3.18 -4.08
C TYR A 107 -15.81 -2.51 -5.43
N ILE A 108 -15.90 -3.27 -6.53
CA ILE A 108 -15.80 -2.75 -7.89
C ILE A 108 -16.99 -1.82 -8.19
N GLU A 109 -18.19 -2.22 -7.80
CA GLU A 109 -19.41 -1.41 -7.91
C GLU A 109 -19.31 -0.10 -7.11
N ASP A 110 -18.59 -0.12 -5.98
CA ASP A 110 -18.26 1.06 -5.17
C ASP A 110 -17.14 1.94 -5.76
N GLY A 111 -16.63 1.62 -6.95
CA GLY A 111 -15.62 2.40 -7.68
C GLY A 111 -14.17 2.04 -7.35
N ILE A 112 -13.93 0.94 -6.64
CA ILE A 112 -12.57 0.39 -6.47
C ILE A 112 -12.15 -0.29 -7.78
N PRO A 113 -10.90 -0.12 -8.24
CA PRO A 113 -10.45 -0.78 -9.46
C PRO A 113 -10.60 -2.30 -9.38
N ALA A 114 -10.86 -2.94 -10.51
CA ALA A 114 -10.82 -4.39 -10.59
C ALA A 114 -9.37 -4.90 -10.45
N THR A 115 -9.21 -6.18 -10.13
CA THR A 115 -7.87 -6.80 -10.19
C THR A 115 -7.39 -6.85 -11.63
N ASP A 116 -6.22 -6.27 -11.90
CA ASP A 116 -5.62 -6.21 -13.24
C ASP A 116 -5.33 -7.63 -13.76
N ILE A 117 -5.60 -7.85 -15.05
CA ILE A 117 -5.28 -9.07 -15.78
C ILE A 117 -3.77 -9.42 -15.73
N ARG A 118 -2.91 -8.40 -15.52
CA ARG A 118 -1.45 -8.52 -15.41
C ARG A 118 -0.99 -8.96 -14.03
N LEU A 119 -1.90 -9.23 -13.09
CA LEU A 119 -1.60 -9.84 -11.79
C LEU A 119 -0.59 -10.99 -11.97
N ASN A 120 0.49 -10.95 -11.19
CA ASN A 120 1.42 -12.07 -11.13
C ASN A 120 0.73 -13.29 -10.48
N ARG A 121 0.16 -14.16 -11.32
CA ARG A 121 -0.63 -15.31 -10.87
C ARG A 121 0.16 -16.28 -10.00
N LEU A 122 1.45 -16.47 -10.29
CA LEU A 122 2.30 -17.35 -9.51
C LEU A 122 2.44 -16.82 -8.07
N GLU A 123 2.73 -15.54 -7.92
CA GLU A 123 2.80 -14.90 -6.60
C GLU A 123 1.43 -14.84 -5.92
N TYR A 124 0.36 -14.58 -6.66
CA TYR A 124 -1.01 -14.66 -6.12
C TYR A 124 -1.30 -16.01 -5.46
N PHE A 125 -1.01 -17.13 -6.14
CA PHE A 125 -1.23 -18.46 -5.56
C PHE A 125 -0.36 -18.74 -4.33
N ARG A 126 0.89 -18.24 -4.32
CA ARG A 126 1.78 -18.32 -3.14
C ARG A 126 1.24 -17.52 -1.96
N GLN A 127 0.49 -16.46 -2.21
CA GLN A 127 -0.05 -15.57 -1.19
C GLN A 127 -1.48 -15.91 -0.75
N LYS A 128 -2.11 -16.97 -1.28
CA LYS A 128 -3.43 -17.44 -0.81
C LYS A 128 -3.44 -17.74 0.69
N VAL A 129 -2.28 -18.09 1.26
CA VAL A 129 -2.07 -18.28 2.70
C VAL A 129 -0.71 -17.68 3.07
N LEU A 130 -0.69 -16.51 3.69
CA LEU A 130 0.53 -15.89 4.21
C LEU A 130 0.83 -16.30 5.65
N THR A 131 -0.22 -16.47 6.47
CA THR A 131 -0.08 -16.85 7.88
C THR A 131 -1.38 -17.47 8.38
N GLN A 132 -1.28 -18.29 9.42
CA GLN A 132 -2.40 -18.99 10.06
C GLN A 132 -2.54 -18.62 11.55
N LEU A 133 -1.78 -17.62 11.99
CA LEU A 133 -1.76 -17.17 13.38
C LEU A 133 -2.72 -16.00 13.59
N PRO A 134 -3.24 -15.80 14.81
CA PRO A 134 -3.92 -14.56 15.15
C PRO A 134 -2.91 -13.42 15.09
N ASN A 135 -2.99 -12.60 14.05
CA ASN A 135 -2.17 -11.42 13.91
C ASN A 135 -3.00 -10.16 14.13
N SER A 136 -2.37 -9.17 14.73
CA SER A 136 -2.90 -7.83 14.87
C SER A 136 -3.09 -7.17 13.50
N GLU A 137 -3.91 -6.11 13.48
CA GLU A 137 -4.11 -5.29 12.27
C GLU A 137 -2.80 -4.76 11.70
N ILE A 138 -1.88 -4.33 12.58
CA ILE A 138 -0.55 -3.83 12.20
C ILE A 138 0.30 -4.92 11.54
N GLU A 139 0.26 -6.15 12.05
CA GLU A 139 0.99 -7.27 11.47
C GLU A 139 0.44 -7.65 10.09
N HIS A 140 -0.88 -7.63 9.91
CA HIS A 140 -1.48 -7.81 8.58
C HIS A 140 -1.04 -6.70 7.62
N LEU A 141 -1.02 -5.43 8.07
CA LEU A 141 -0.54 -4.32 7.25
C LEU A 141 0.94 -4.50 6.87
N LYS A 142 1.80 -4.94 7.80
CA LYS A 142 3.21 -5.26 7.50
C LYS A 142 3.35 -6.39 6.48
N LEU A 143 2.55 -7.46 6.61
CA LEU A 143 2.54 -8.54 5.63
C LEU A 143 2.11 -8.04 4.25
N ILE A 144 1.06 -7.22 4.18
CA ILE A 144 0.64 -6.57 2.93
C ILE A 144 1.80 -5.77 2.35
N SER A 145 2.48 -4.94 3.16
CA SER A 145 3.63 -4.13 2.70
C SER A 145 4.75 -4.95 2.08
N VAL A 146 4.99 -6.18 2.55
CA VAL A 146 6.06 -7.05 2.02
C VAL A 146 5.61 -7.84 0.79
N TYR A 147 4.36 -8.30 0.76
CA TYR A 147 3.89 -9.28 -0.22
C TYR A 147 3.11 -8.68 -1.38
N PHE A 148 2.35 -7.61 -1.16
CA PHE A 148 1.57 -6.95 -2.21
C PHE A 148 2.44 -6.52 -3.41
N PRO A 149 3.64 -5.94 -3.23
CA PRO A 149 4.49 -5.59 -4.35
C PRO A 149 4.76 -6.75 -5.33
N LYS A 150 4.87 -7.98 -4.83
CA LYS A 150 5.15 -9.15 -5.67
C LYS A 150 3.98 -9.53 -6.58
N LEU A 151 2.78 -9.04 -6.29
CA LEU A 151 1.59 -9.22 -7.11
C LEU A 151 1.56 -8.27 -8.31
N LEU A 152 2.25 -7.14 -8.21
CA LEU A 152 2.26 -6.11 -9.22
C LEU A 152 3.25 -6.45 -10.35
N PRO A 153 2.90 -6.10 -11.60
CA PRO A 153 3.85 -5.98 -12.69
C PRO A 153 5.00 -5.01 -12.37
N ASN A 154 6.20 -5.31 -12.86
CA ASN A 154 7.41 -4.50 -12.60
C ASN A 154 7.29 -3.03 -13.06
N ASP A 155 6.52 -2.77 -14.12
CA ASP A 155 6.25 -1.41 -14.64
C ASP A 155 5.43 -0.56 -13.67
N ILE A 156 4.58 -1.18 -12.84
CA ILE A 156 3.79 -0.47 -11.83
C ILE A 156 4.63 -0.17 -10.59
N LEU A 157 5.57 -1.03 -10.22
CA LEU A 157 6.31 -0.93 -8.95
C LEU A 157 7.33 0.20 -8.88
N LEU A 158 7.89 0.58 -10.01
CA LEU A 158 9.04 1.46 -10.11
C LEU A 158 8.74 2.73 -10.91
N ALA A 159 7.48 3.16 -10.97
CA ALA A 159 7.06 4.33 -11.72
C ALA A 159 7.69 5.63 -11.18
N LYS A 160 8.97 5.83 -11.53
CA LYS A 160 9.63 7.12 -11.65
C LYS A 160 9.35 7.59 -13.08
N ASN A 161 8.59 8.68 -13.21
CA ASN A 161 8.49 9.42 -14.47
C ASN A 161 9.82 10.11 -14.77
#